data_AF-A0A174Z5Y5-F1
#
_entry.id   AF-A0A174Z5Y5-F1
#
_cell.length_a   1.000
_cell.length_b   1.000
_cell.length_c   1.000
_cell.angle_alpha   90.00
_cell.angle_beta   90.00
_cell.angle_gamma   90.00
#
_symmetry.space_group_name_H-M   'P 1'
#
loop_
_entity.id
_entity.type
_entity.pdbx_description
1 polymer ?
#
loop_
_entity_poly.entity_id
_entity_poly.type
_entity_poly.pdbx_seq_one_letter_code
_entity_poly.pdbx_strand_id
1 'polypeptide(L)'
;MGLIGKTTPEKIWNFLKSKGLSSYGAAGLMGNLFAESGLNPQNLQNGYEKKLGHTDASYTAAVDNGSYGNFARDGAGYGLAQWTYHTRKAALLEYAKAAGKSIGDLETQLGFLMKELTEGYKATLSVLKSAKTVTAASNAVLTQFERPADQSDTVKTKRAGYGQKYYNQYAAGAVSNKKNGGTSNMNVSEVRKNFAAKTAAHMGAREGTAAHKAIIDRYNEHKPLAQGYKVTYTDAWCATFASEIAIEAGYTDIIPTECSCNRQIKLWQQMGRWCENDAKVPEPGDYIYYDWDDNGVGDCTGSAEHVGIVESCNGNTITVIEGNKSNAVGRRTLEVNGRYIRGYGVPDFAKKATSSEPAKPATPAQPASGEEVYTVQRGDTLSGIAAKYGTTYQKLASYNGIANPNVISVGQKIKIPGSGVRTYTVKAGDSLWAIAAKQLGDGSRYNEIKTMNGLTSNTIYAGQTLKLPA
;
A
#
# COMPACT_ATOMS: atom_id res chain seq x y z
N MET A 1 -16.29 21.73 -26.62
CA MET A 1 -15.36 22.48 -25.76
C MET A 1 -14.17 21.58 -25.53
N GLY A 2 -12.96 22.03 -25.84
CA GLY A 2 -11.77 21.20 -25.69
C GLY A 2 -11.46 20.84 -24.24
N LEU A 3 -10.56 19.88 -24.05
CA LEU A 3 -10.12 19.42 -22.73
C LEU A 3 -9.58 20.55 -21.85
N ILE A 4 -10.04 20.60 -20.60
CA ILE A 4 -9.65 21.61 -19.61
C ILE A 4 -8.42 21.15 -18.82
N GLY A 5 -7.34 21.94 -18.82
CA GLY A 5 -6.12 21.67 -18.03
C GLY A 5 -4.85 22.15 -18.74
N LYS A 6 -3.78 22.37 -17.98
CA LYS A 6 -2.47 22.83 -18.51
C LYS A 6 -1.60 21.68 -18.99
N THR A 7 -1.62 20.55 -18.28
CA THR A 7 -0.82 19.37 -18.61
C THR A 7 -1.69 18.22 -19.10
N THR A 8 -1.10 17.26 -19.81
CA THR A 8 -1.82 16.05 -20.26
C THR A 8 -2.50 15.30 -19.11
N PRO A 9 -1.83 15.02 -17.97
CA PRO A 9 -2.50 14.35 -16.85
C PRO A 9 -3.64 15.17 -16.25
N GLU A 10 -3.51 16.49 -16.16
CA GLU A 10 -4.58 17.37 -15.65
C GLU A 10 -5.79 17.39 -16.58
N LYS A 11 -5.56 17.42 -17.91
CA LYS A 11 -6.63 17.31 -18.92
C LYS A 11 -7.38 16.00 -18.81
N ILE A 12 -6.66 14.88 -18.65
CA ILE A 12 -7.25 13.56 -18.46
C ILE A 12 -8.07 13.54 -17.16
N TRP A 13 -7.50 14.02 -16.05
CA TRP A 13 -8.19 14.10 -14.76
C TRP A 13 -9.52 14.83 -14.87
N ASN A 14 -9.50 16.06 -15.37
CA ASN A 14 -10.69 16.92 -15.48
C ASN A 14 -11.74 16.30 -16.41
N PHE A 15 -11.31 15.67 -17.50
CA PHE A 15 -12.22 14.93 -18.38
C PHE A 15 -12.89 13.76 -17.65
N LEU A 16 -12.13 12.90 -16.96
CA LEU A 16 -12.68 11.76 -16.23
C LEU A 16 -13.64 12.19 -15.12
N LYS A 17 -13.32 13.28 -14.42
CA LYS A 17 -14.19 13.90 -13.42
C LYS A 17 -15.49 14.42 -14.03
N SER A 18 -15.43 15.07 -15.20
CA SER A 18 -16.64 15.56 -15.89
C SER A 18 -17.55 14.43 -16.39
N LYS A 19 -16.99 13.24 -16.60
CA LYS A 19 -17.76 12.00 -16.91
C LYS A 19 -18.33 11.30 -15.66
N GLY A 20 -18.23 11.92 -14.50
CA GLY A 20 -18.84 11.46 -13.26
C GLY A 20 -18.06 10.36 -12.53
N LEU A 21 -16.79 10.15 -12.85
CA LEU A 21 -15.95 9.24 -12.08
C LEU A 21 -15.67 9.83 -10.68
N SER A 22 -15.61 8.95 -9.67
CA SER A 22 -15.08 9.33 -8.36
C SER A 22 -13.63 9.77 -8.48
N SER A 23 -13.11 10.52 -7.51
CA SER A 23 -11.70 10.92 -7.54
C SER A 23 -10.76 9.70 -7.45
N TYR A 24 -11.16 8.67 -6.70
CA TYR A 24 -10.47 7.38 -6.67
C TYR A 24 -10.56 6.65 -8.02
N GLY A 25 -11.71 6.70 -8.68
CA GLY A 25 -11.93 6.14 -10.01
C GLY A 25 -11.04 6.79 -11.07
N ALA A 26 -11.07 8.13 -11.15
CA ALA A 26 -10.24 8.88 -12.08
C ALA A 26 -8.75 8.58 -11.86
N ALA A 27 -8.30 8.58 -10.61
CA ALA A 27 -6.93 8.22 -10.24
C ALA A 27 -6.55 6.77 -10.64
N GLY A 28 -7.41 5.79 -10.30
CA GLY A 28 -7.15 4.38 -10.58
C GLY A 28 -7.09 4.07 -12.07
N LEU A 29 -7.96 4.72 -12.87
CA LEU A 29 -7.91 4.62 -14.32
C LEU A 29 -6.63 5.27 -14.88
N MET A 30 -6.30 6.49 -14.47
CA MET A 30 -5.06 7.15 -14.89
C MET A 30 -3.80 6.38 -14.52
N GLY A 31 -3.78 5.69 -13.37
CA GLY A 31 -2.66 4.83 -12.99
C GLY A 31 -2.41 3.67 -13.96
N ASN A 32 -3.48 3.10 -14.52
CA ASN A 32 -3.38 2.05 -15.55
C ASN A 32 -2.95 2.63 -16.88
N LEU A 33 -3.56 3.73 -17.34
CA LEU A 33 -3.16 4.40 -18.59
C LEU A 33 -1.69 4.87 -18.55
N PHE A 34 -1.21 5.31 -17.39
CA PHE A 34 0.21 5.63 -17.22
C PHE A 34 1.11 4.40 -17.35
N ALA A 35 0.69 3.26 -16.81
CA ALA A 35 1.43 2.01 -16.95
C ALA A 35 1.47 1.51 -18.39
N GLU A 36 0.41 1.77 -19.17
CA GLU A 36 0.29 1.37 -20.57
C GLU A 36 1.11 2.28 -21.50
N SER A 37 0.99 3.60 -21.38
CA SER A 37 1.56 4.53 -22.37
C SER A 37 2.29 5.74 -21.79
N GLY A 38 2.43 5.84 -20.46
CA GLY A 38 2.87 7.08 -19.83
C GLY A 38 1.90 8.25 -20.04
N LEU A 39 0.62 7.96 -20.31
CA LEU A 39 -0.41 8.92 -20.72
C LEU A 39 -0.14 9.60 -22.08
N ASN A 40 0.68 8.99 -22.94
CA ASN A 40 0.89 9.44 -24.30
C ASN A 40 -0.17 8.82 -25.24
N PRO A 41 -1.05 9.61 -25.88
CA PRO A 41 -2.05 9.10 -26.82
C PRO A 41 -1.45 8.66 -28.17
N GLN A 42 -0.21 9.03 -28.51
CA GLN A 42 0.43 8.62 -29.75
C GLN A 42 1.35 7.41 -29.59
N ASN A 43 1.42 6.83 -28.38
CA ASN A 43 2.37 5.78 -28.09
C ASN A 43 2.08 4.52 -28.92
N LEU A 44 3.00 4.20 -29.82
CA LEU A 44 3.13 2.92 -30.48
C LEU A 44 3.98 2.02 -29.57
N GLN A 45 3.51 0.80 -29.30
CA GLN A 45 4.23 -0.15 -28.49
C GLN A 45 5.69 -0.30 -28.96
N ASN A 46 6.68 -0.07 -28.09
CA ASN A 46 8.11 0.05 -28.45
C ASN A 46 8.65 -1.09 -29.34
N GLY A 47 8.18 -2.33 -29.16
CA GLY A 47 8.59 -3.47 -29.99
C GLY A 47 8.16 -3.34 -31.47
N TYR A 48 7.17 -2.52 -31.76
CA TYR A 48 6.60 -2.31 -33.07
C TYR A 48 7.13 -1.07 -33.79
N GLU A 49 7.71 -0.09 -33.09
CA GLU A 49 8.38 1.05 -33.75
C GLU A 49 9.44 0.57 -34.74
N LYS A 50 10.34 -0.31 -34.28
CA LYS A 50 11.38 -0.90 -35.12
C LYS A 50 10.82 -1.88 -36.16
N LYS A 51 9.82 -2.68 -35.80
CA LYS A 51 9.23 -3.70 -36.68
C LYS A 51 8.46 -3.09 -37.85
N LEU A 52 7.79 -1.97 -37.61
CA LEU A 52 6.99 -1.27 -38.61
C LEU A 52 7.75 -0.13 -39.29
N GLY A 53 8.93 0.25 -38.77
CA GLY A 53 9.73 1.34 -39.33
C GLY A 53 9.14 2.72 -39.05
N HIS A 54 8.44 2.88 -37.93
CA HIS A 54 7.79 4.12 -37.55
C HIS A 54 8.18 4.57 -36.13
N THR A 55 8.15 5.88 -35.89
CA THR A 55 8.08 6.45 -34.54
C THR A 55 6.61 6.59 -34.13
N ASP A 56 6.33 6.79 -32.85
CA ASP A 56 5.00 7.20 -32.34
C ASP A 56 4.28 8.21 -33.27
N ALA A 57 4.98 9.31 -33.59
CA ALA A 57 4.44 10.40 -34.39
C ALA A 57 4.28 10.03 -35.87
N SER A 58 5.26 9.36 -36.48
CA SER A 58 5.18 9.01 -37.91
C SER A 58 4.16 7.91 -38.18
N TYR A 59 3.98 6.98 -37.24
CA TYR A 59 2.93 5.97 -37.29
C TYR A 59 1.55 6.63 -37.22
N THR A 60 1.34 7.50 -36.23
CA THR A 60 0.07 8.24 -36.06
C THR A 60 -0.28 9.02 -37.33
N ALA A 61 0.67 9.80 -37.87
CA ALA A 61 0.47 10.57 -39.09
C ALA A 61 0.14 9.68 -40.31
N ALA A 62 0.81 8.53 -40.44
CA ALA A 62 0.59 7.61 -41.54
C ALA A 62 -0.79 6.94 -41.48
N VAL A 63 -1.29 6.63 -40.29
CA VAL A 63 -2.67 6.12 -40.13
C VAL A 63 -3.69 7.22 -40.44
N ASP A 64 -3.49 8.42 -39.90
CA ASP A 64 -4.41 9.55 -40.09
C ASP A 64 -4.55 9.96 -41.56
N ASN A 65 -3.44 9.99 -42.30
CA ASN A 65 -3.45 10.36 -43.73
C ASN A 65 -3.78 9.17 -44.66
N GLY A 66 -4.00 7.97 -44.11
CA GLY A 66 -4.37 6.77 -44.85
C GLY A 66 -3.22 6.06 -45.58
N SER A 67 -1.98 6.54 -45.49
CA SER A 67 -0.81 5.85 -46.07
C SER A 67 -0.46 4.54 -45.34
N TYR A 68 -0.90 4.37 -44.09
CA TYR A 68 -0.82 3.12 -43.34
C TYR A 68 -2.22 2.52 -43.10
N GLY A 69 -2.66 1.66 -44.02
CA GLY A 69 -3.99 1.03 -43.96
C GLY A 69 -4.13 -0.14 -42.97
N ASN A 70 -3.02 -0.66 -42.43
CA ASN A 70 -3.02 -1.91 -41.64
C ASN A 70 -3.20 -1.70 -40.13
N PHE A 71 -3.54 -0.48 -39.68
CA PHE A 71 -3.67 -0.11 -38.26
C PHE A 71 -4.43 -1.15 -37.42
N ALA A 72 -5.58 -1.63 -37.91
CA ALA A 72 -6.41 -2.56 -37.14
C ALA A 72 -5.78 -3.96 -36.98
N ARG A 73 -4.88 -4.39 -37.87
CA ARG A 73 -4.43 -5.80 -37.95
C ARG A 73 -2.93 -6.00 -37.78
N ASP A 74 -2.17 -4.93 -37.56
CA ASP A 74 -0.71 -5.01 -37.39
C ASP A 74 -0.26 -5.66 -36.08
N GLY A 75 -1.17 -5.85 -35.11
CA GLY A 75 -0.90 -6.46 -33.82
C GLY A 75 -0.18 -5.57 -32.80
N ALA A 76 0.06 -4.29 -33.13
CA ALA A 76 0.71 -3.34 -32.25
C ALA A 76 -0.28 -2.74 -31.24
N GLY A 77 0.12 -2.64 -29.97
CA GLY A 77 -0.56 -1.77 -29.01
C GLY A 77 -0.43 -0.30 -29.39
N TYR A 78 -1.51 0.47 -29.24
CA TYR A 78 -1.52 1.89 -29.58
C TYR A 78 -2.29 2.75 -28.56
N GLY A 79 -1.76 3.93 -28.27
CA GLY A 79 -2.44 5.00 -27.53
C GLY A 79 -2.54 4.80 -26.02
N LEU A 80 -3.42 5.58 -25.39
CA LEU A 80 -3.55 5.69 -23.92
C LEU A 80 -3.72 4.35 -23.20
N ALA A 81 -4.52 3.45 -23.77
CA ALA A 81 -4.83 2.14 -23.18
C ALA A 81 -4.14 0.99 -23.92
N GLN A 82 -3.14 1.28 -24.77
CA GLN A 82 -2.44 0.29 -25.59
C GLN A 82 -3.41 -0.68 -26.30
N TRP A 83 -4.42 -0.14 -26.99
CA TRP A 83 -5.40 -0.95 -27.72
C TRP A 83 -4.69 -1.87 -28.72
N THR A 84 -4.79 -3.18 -28.47
CA THR A 84 -4.03 -4.20 -29.23
C THR A 84 -4.95 -5.14 -30.02
N TYR A 85 -6.17 -5.40 -29.53
CA TYR A 85 -7.08 -6.32 -30.20
C TYR A 85 -7.71 -5.68 -31.44
N HIS A 86 -7.73 -6.42 -32.55
CA HIS A 86 -8.01 -5.85 -33.87
C HIS A 86 -9.37 -5.16 -34.00
N THR A 87 -10.41 -5.70 -33.35
CA THR A 87 -11.76 -5.09 -33.36
C THR A 87 -11.78 -3.78 -32.59
N ARG A 88 -11.04 -3.68 -31.47
CA ARG A 88 -10.94 -2.45 -30.67
C ARG A 88 -10.15 -1.38 -31.41
N LYS A 89 -9.06 -1.75 -32.10
CA LYS A 89 -8.31 -0.82 -32.98
C LYS A 89 -9.16 -0.34 -34.14
N ALA A 90 -9.90 -1.22 -34.83
CA ALA A 90 -10.81 -0.81 -35.89
C ALA A 90 -11.87 0.19 -35.37
N ALA A 91 -12.48 -0.09 -34.21
CA ALA A 91 -13.45 0.79 -33.59
C ALA A 91 -12.86 2.15 -33.17
N LEU A 92 -11.62 2.20 -32.68
CA LEU A 92 -10.91 3.46 -32.40
C LEU A 92 -10.69 4.27 -33.68
N LEU A 93 -10.26 3.63 -34.77
CA LEU A 93 -10.05 4.29 -36.06
C LEU A 93 -11.36 4.84 -36.62
N GLU A 94 -12.44 4.08 -36.55
CA GLU A 94 -13.78 4.53 -36.96
C GLU A 94 -14.27 5.69 -36.10
N TYR A 95 -14.07 5.62 -34.78
CA TYR A 95 -14.43 6.69 -33.86
C TYR A 95 -13.68 7.99 -34.16
N ALA A 96 -12.38 7.92 -34.44
CA ALA A 96 -11.57 9.07 -34.82
C ALA A 96 -12.01 9.67 -36.18
N LYS A 97 -12.25 8.82 -37.18
CA LYS A 97 -12.75 9.23 -38.50
C LYS A 97 -14.11 9.92 -38.40
N ALA A 98 -15.04 9.36 -37.63
CA ALA A 98 -16.36 9.94 -37.40
C ALA A 98 -16.28 11.31 -36.70
N ALA A 99 -15.27 11.51 -35.84
CA ALA A 99 -15.01 12.80 -35.21
C ALA A 99 -14.25 13.79 -36.11
N GLY A 100 -13.72 13.37 -37.26
CA GLY A 100 -12.83 14.17 -38.09
C GLY A 100 -11.53 14.55 -37.36
N LYS A 101 -11.02 13.66 -36.50
CA LYS A 101 -9.86 13.89 -35.64
C LYS A 101 -8.79 12.82 -35.87
N SER A 102 -7.56 13.16 -35.47
CA SER A 102 -6.43 12.22 -35.43
C SER A 102 -6.73 11.05 -34.49
N ILE A 103 -6.28 9.85 -34.84
CA ILE A 103 -6.31 8.69 -33.95
C ILE A 103 -5.46 8.90 -32.69
N GLY A 104 -4.47 9.80 -32.74
CA GLY A 104 -3.61 10.19 -31.63
C GLY A 104 -4.09 11.41 -30.85
N ASP A 105 -5.27 11.95 -31.16
CA ASP A 105 -5.85 13.07 -30.43
C ASP A 105 -6.33 12.64 -29.04
N LEU A 106 -5.95 13.41 -28.02
CA LEU A 106 -6.21 13.07 -26.62
C LEU A 106 -7.71 13.03 -26.29
N GLU A 107 -8.48 13.99 -26.79
CA GLU A 107 -9.93 14.06 -26.54
C GLU A 107 -10.66 12.90 -27.22
N THR A 108 -10.22 12.56 -28.44
CA THR A 108 -10.73 11.44 -29.23
C THR A 108 -10.53 10.12 -28.51
N GLN A 109 -9.32 9.83 -28.02
CA GLN A 109 -9.05 8.59 -27.29
C GLN A 109 -9.76 8.53 -25.94
N LEU A 110 -9.85 9.64 -25.21
CA LEU A 110 -10.61 9.71 -23.96
C LEU A 110 -12.11 9.50 -24.18
N GLY A 111 -12.66 10.06 -25.28
CA GLY A 111 -14.03 9.82 -25.71
C GLY A 111 -14.29 8.35 -26.03
N PHE A 112 -13.41 7.75 -26.83
CA PHE A 112 -13.50 6.33 -27.18
C PHE A 112 -13.38 5.41 -25.95
N LEU A 113 -12.42 5.67 -25.06
CA LEU A 113 -12.27 4.95 -23.79
C LEU A 113 -13.56 4.98 -22.97
N MET A 114 -14.21 6.15 -22.87
CA MET A 114 -15.48 6.27 -22.14
C MET A 114 -16.65 5.58 -22.85
N LYS A 115 -16.67 5.55 -24.18
CA LYS A 115 -17.64 4.77 -24.95
C LYS A 115 -17.53 3.29 -24.63
N GLU A 116 -16.32 2.73 -24.67
CA GLU A 116 -16.09 1.33 -24.31
C GLU A 116 -16.50 1.04 -22.86
N LEU A 117 -16.08 1.88 -21.91
CA LEU A 117 -16.47 1.74 -20.51
C LEU A 117 -17.99 1.73 -20.30
N THR A 118 -18.71 2.55 -21.07
CA THR A 118 -20.16 2.69 -20.94
C THR A 118 -20.92 1.54 -21.59
N GLU A 119 -20.46 1.06 -22.73
CA GLU A 119 -21.19 0.05 -23.52
C GLU A 119 -20.75 -1.38 -23.17
N GLY A 120 -19.44 -1.62 -23.06
CA GLY A 120 -18.85 -2.94 -22.94
C GLY A 120 -18.32 -3.30 -21.55
N TYR A 121 -17.97 -2.31 -20.72
CA TYR A 121 -17.34 -2.55 -19.41
C TYR A 121 -18.11 -1.90 -18.25
N LYS A 122 -19.43 -2.09 -18.22
CA LYS A 122 -20.35 -1.47 -17.24
C LYS A 122 -19.98 -1.78 -15.79
N ALA A 123 -19.48 -2.99 -15.51
CA ALA A 123 -19.01 -3.38 -14.17
C ALA A 123 -17.79 -2.53 -13.75
N THR A 124 -16.78 -2.44 -14.62
CA THR A 124 -15.62 -1.58 -14.41
C THR A 124 -16.02 -0.13 -14.20
N LEU A 125 -16.91 0.41 -15.06
CA LEU A 125 -17.38 1.79 -14.95
C LEU A 125 -18.14 2.04 -13.63
N SER A 126 -18.94 1.09 -13.16
CA SER A 126 -19.66 1.19 -11.89
C SER A 126 -18.67 1.29 -10.71
N VAL A 127 -17.60 0.50 -10.73
CA VAL A 127 -16.51 0.62 -9.74
C VAL A 127 -15.84 1.99 -9.86
N LEU A 128 -15.48 2.46 -11.05
CA LEU A 128 -14.83 3.76 -11.23
C LEU A 128 -15.69 4.93 -10.72
N LYS A 129 -17.01 4.84 -10.86
CA LYS A 129 -17.94 5.86 -10.34
C LYS A 129 -18.09 5.84 -8.82
N SER A 130 -17.96 4.68 -8.17
CA SER A 130 -18.30 4.51 -6.74
C SER A 130 -17.11 4.21 -5.82
N ALA A 131 -15.94 3.91 -6.38
CA ALA A 131 -14.75 3.48 -5.66
C ALA A 131 -14.38 4.42 -4.50
N LYS A 132 -13.93 3.81 -3.39
CA LYS A 132 -13.49 4.51 -2.18
C LYS A 132 -11.98 4.44 -1.95
N THR A 133 -11.27 3.70 -2.80
CA THR A 133 -9.80 3.61 -2.79
C THR A 133 -9.28 3.56 -4.22
N VAL A 134 -8.07 4.08 -4.43
CA VAL A 134 -7.40 4.01 -5.74
C VAL A 134 -7.12 2.56 -6.12
N THR A 135 -6.76 1.71 -5.15
CA THR A 135 -6.51 0.29 -5.37
C THR A 135 -7.73 -0.43 -5.93
N ALA A 136 -8.92 -0.22 -5.36
CA ALA A 136 -10.15 -0.85 -5.87
C ALA A 136 -10.45 -0.42 -7.32
N ALA A 137 -10.33 0.87 -7.61
CA ALA A 137 -10.50 1.41 -8.96
C ALA A 137 -9.47 0.85 -9.95
N SER A 138 -8.19 0.88 -9.57
CA SER A 138 -7.08 0.40 -10.40
C SER A 138 -7.18 -1.10 -10.68
N ASN A 139 -7.52 -1.91 -9.67
CA ASN A 139 -7.65 -3.35 -9.83
C ASN A 139 -8.82 -3.72 -10.74
N ALA A 140 -9.93 -2.99 -10.67
CA ALA A 140 -11.06 -3.20 -11.59
C ALA A 140 -10.64 -2.92 -13.04
N VAL A 141 -9.91 -1.81 -13.29
CA VAL A 141 -9.39 -1.51 -14.63
C VAL A 141 -8.43 -2.59 -15.12
N LEU A 142 -7.45 -2.98 -14.31
CA LEU A 142 -6.48 -4.01 -14.67
C LEU A 142 -7.13 -5.36 -14.98
N THR A 143 -8.05 -5.83 -14.14
CA THR A 143 -8.59 -7.20 -14.24
C THR A 143 -9.80 -7.33 -15.17
N GLN A 144 -10.50 -6.22 -15.44
CA GLN A 144 -11.75 -6.24 -16.19
C GLN A 144 -11.66 -5.49 -17.52
N PHE A 145 -10.79 -4.49 -17.64
CA PHE A 145 -10.63 -3.70 -18.87
C PHE A 145 -9.33 -4.03 -19.62
N GLU A 146 -8.15 -3.86 -18.98
CA GLU A 146 -6.85 -4.07 -19.65
C GLU A 146 -6.53 -5.55 -19.83
N ARG A 147 -6.75 -6.35 -18.79
CA ARG A 147 -6.52 -7.80 -18.77
C ARG A 147 -5.14 -8.20 -19.35
N PRO A 148 -4.03 -7.58 -18.89
CA PRO A 148 -2.70 -7.97 -19.33
C PRO A 148 -2.43 -9.44 -18.95
N ALA A 149 -1.41 -10.05 -19.55
CA ALA A 149 -1.02 -11.41 -19.20
C ALA A 149 -0.62 -11.53 -17.72
N ASP A 150 0.08 -10.54 -17.18
CA ASP A 150 0.44 -10.46 -15.76
C ASP A 150 -0.58 -9.62 -14.97
N GLN A 151 -1.39 -10.31 -14.17
CA GLN A 151 -2.36 -9.72 -13.24
C GLN A 151 -2.01 -10.03 -11.78
N SER A 152 -0.73 -10.28 -11.51
CA SER A 152 -0.22 -10.52 -10.16
C SER A 152 -0.49 -9.34 -9.22
N ASP A 153 -0.46 -9.61 -7.92
CA ASP A 153 -0.63 -8.57 -6.92
C ASP A 153 0.50 -7.53 -6.95
N THR A 154 1.69 -7.91 -7.44
CA THR A 154 2.79 -7.00 -7.75
C THR A 154 2.38 -5.96 -8.81
N VAL A 155 1.79 -6.39 -9.93
CA VAL A 155 1.33 -5.47 -10.99
C VAL A 155 0.16 -4.62 -10.49
N LYS A 156 -0.81 -5.21 -9.79
CA LYS A 156 -1.94 -4.48 -9.18
C LYS A 156 -1.46 -3.37 -8.26
N THR A 157 -0.51 -3.67 -7.37
CA THR A 157 0.08 -2.72 -6.42
C THR A 157 0.83 -1.60 -7.15
N LYS A 158 1.66 -1.95 -8.14
CA LYS A 158 2.42 -0.98 -8.93
C LYS A 158 1.50 0.01 -9.65
N ARG A 159 0.47 -0.47 -10.35
CA ARG A 159 -0.47 0.38 -11.10
C ARG A 159 -1.36 1.22 -10.18
N ALA A 160 -1.81 0.65 -9.06
CA ALA A 160 -2.51 1.41 -8.02
C ALA A 160 -1.63 2.53 -7.44
N GLY A 161 -0.33 2.26 -7.26
CA GLY A 161 0.66 3.25 -6.83
C GLY A 161 0.81 4.44 -7.79
N TYR A 162 0.79 4.20 -9.11
CA TYR A 162 0.74 5.28 -10.10
C TYR A 162 -0.54 6.12 -9.97
N GLY A 163 -1.69 5.45 -9.82
CA GLY A 163 -2.95 6.14 -9.58
C GLY A 163 -2.93 6.98 -8.30
N GLN A 164 -2.28 6.48 -7.25
CA GLN A 164 -2.22 7.17 -5.95
C GLN A 164 -1.46 8.50 -6.07
N LYS A 165 -0.44 8.57 -6.94
CA LYS A 165 0.25 9.84 -7.25
C LYS A 165 -0.73 10.88 -7.82
N TYR A 166 -1.58 10.48 -8.78
CA TYR A 166 -2.58 11.39 -9.37
C TYR A 166 -3.70 11.75 -8.40
N TYR A 167 -4.14 10.81 -7.56
CA TYR A 167 -5.09 11.10 -6.49
C TYR A 167 -4.53 12.18 -5.55
N ASN A 168 -3.29 12.01 -5.09
CA ASN A 168 -2.65 12.98 -4.19
C ASN A 168 -2.49 14.34 -4.88
N GLN A 169 -2.16 14.35 -6.16
CA GLN A 169 -1.94 15.58 -6.92
C GLN A 169 -3.22 16.36 -7.20
N TYR A 170 -4.34 15.68 -7.51
CA TYR A 170 -5.53 16.34 -8.05
C TYR A 170 -6.78 16.22 -7.18
N ALA A 171 -6.87 15.21 -6.31
CA ALA A 171 -8.03 15.00 -5.43
C ALA A 171 -7.82 15.51 -4.01
N ALA A 172 -6.61 15.36 -3.47
CA ALA A 172 -6.30 15.66 -2.06
C ALA A 172 -6.03 17.16 -1.78
N GLY A 173 -6.36 18.05 -2.73
CA GLY A 173 -5.91 19.43 -2.75
C GLY A 173 -4.53 19.52 -3.39
N ALA A 174 -4.43 20.23 -4.51
CA ALA A 174 -3.19 20.37 -5.24
C ALA A 174 -2.09 20.96 -4.34
N VAL A 175 -1.01 20.19 -4.14
CA VAL A 175 0.29 20.71 -3.66
C VAL A 175 0.79 21.67 -4.74
N SER A 176 0.27 22.89 -4.70
CA SER A 176 0.71 23.98 -5.54
C SER A 176 1.69 24.80 -4.73
N ASN A 177 2.91 24.92 -5.26
CA ASN A 177 3.94 25.84 -4.82
C ASN A 177 3.33 27.23 -4.56
N LYS A 178 3.09 27.55 -3.30
CA LYS A 178 3.03 28.92 -2.81
C LYS A 178 3.88 29.01 -1.55
N LYS A 179 5.00 29.72 -1.69
CA LYS A 179 5.63 30.40 -0.56
C LYS A 179 4.57 31.30 0.09
N ASN A 180 4.16 30.97 1.30
CA ASN A 180 3.92 31.94 2.36
C ASN A 180 3.72 31.19 3.68
N GLY A 181 4.33 31.73 4.74
CA GLY A 181 4.32 31.15 6.08
C GLY A 181 2.91 30.92 6.59
N GLY A 182 2.65 29.66 6.95
CA GLY A 182 1.43 29.16 7.58
C GLY A 182 1.65 27.67 7.81
N THR A 183 1.59 27.25 9.06
CA THR A 183 1.83 25.86 9.49
C THR A 183 0.99 24.89 8.68
N SER A 184 1.64 24.04 7.89
CA SER A 184 0.99 23.03 7.06
C SER A 184 0.34 21.95 7.93
N ASN A 185 -0.92 21.64 7.63
CA ASN A 185 -1.65 20.51 8.21
C ASN A 185 -1.16 19.20 7.58
N MET A 186 -0.16 18.55 8.19
CA MET A 186 0.38 17.27 7.75
C MET A 186 -0.40 16.11 8.38
N ASN A 187 -0.64 15.05 7.60
CA ASN A 187 -1.15 13.76 8.09
C ASN A 187 0.00 12.80 8.42
N VAL A 188 -0.28 11.71 9.14
CA VAL A 188 0.76 10.78 9.64
C VAL A 188 1.63 10.19 8.52
N SER A 189 1.05 9.84 7.37
CA SER A 189 1.81 9.30 6.23
C SER A 189 2.78 10.33 5.65
N GLU A 190 2.39 11.61 5.65
CA GLU A 190 3.23 12.70 5.17
C GLU A 190 4.37 13.00 6.14
N VAL A 191 4.08 13.03 7.44
CA VAL A 191 5.10 13.14 8.50
C VAL A 191 6.14 12.04 8.35
N ARG A 192 5.71 10.78 8.20
CA ARG A 192 6.58 9.63 7.97
C ARG A 192 7.48 9.78 6.75
N LYS A 193 6.90 10.15 5.60
CA LYS A 193 7.65 10.36 4.35
C LYS A 193 8.65 11.50 4.46
N ASN A 194 8.27 12.59 5.12
CA ASN A 194 9.14 13.73 5.34
C ASN A 194 10.32 13.36 6.25
N PHE A 195 10.08 12.54 7.27
CA PHE A 195 11.15 12.00 8.12
C PHE A 195 12.10 11.08 7.36
N ALA A 196 11.57 10.16 6.54
CA ALA A 196 12.39 9.32 5.67
C ALA A 196 13.19 10.14 4.63
N ALA A 197 12.59 11.19 4.06
CA ALA A 197 13.26 12.09 3.13
C ALA A 197 14.39 12.90 3.79
N LYS A 198 14.23 13.32 5.05
CA LYS A 198 15.32 13.93 5.86
C LYS A 198 16.49 12.96 6.00
N THR A 199 16.20 11.70 6.30
CA THR A 199 17.23 10.65 6.35
C THR A 199 17.98 10.54 5.02
N ALA A 200 17.25 10.56 3.89
CA ALA A 200 17.83 10.47 2.55
C ALA A 200 18.70 11.68 2.16
N ALA A 201 18.53 12.83 2.82
CA ALA A 201 19.32 14.03 2.54
C ALA A 201 20.80 13.88 2.92
N HIS A 202 21.14 12.92 3.79
CA HIS A 202 22.50 12.64 4.24
C HIS A 202 23.24 11.61 3.37
N MET A 203 22.63 11.15 2.28
CA MET A 203 23.21 10.13 1.40
C MET A 203 24.61 10.51 0.92
N GLY A 204 25.53 9.56 1.03
CA GLY A 204 26.92 9.73 0.59
C GLY A 204 27.85 10.39 1.62
N ALA A 205 27.37 10.82 2.79
CA ALA A 205 28.24 11.21 3.89
C ALA A 205 29.12 10.02 4.30
N ARG A 206 30.44 10.21 4.30
CA ARG A 206 31.44 9.16 4.56
C ARG A 206 32.24 9.46 5.82
N GLU A 207 32.62 8.43 6.56
CA GLU A 207 33.45 8.58 7.76
C GLU A 207 34.69 9.45 7.49
N GLY A 208 35.02 10.33 8.44
CA GLY A 208 36.11 11.30 8.33
C GLY A 208 35.82 12.54 7.48
N THR A 209 34.80 12.54 6.61
CA THR A 209 34.42 13.73 5.83
C THR A 209 33.77 14.80 6.70
N ALA A 210 33.71 16.04 6.19
CA ALA A 210 33.02 17.14 6.89
C ALA A 210 31.55 16.82 7.16
N ALA A 211 30.87 16.14 6.22
CA ALA A 211 29.47 15.73 6.39
C ALA A 211 29.30 14.75 7.57
N HIS A 212 30.20 13.76 7.70
CA HIS A 212 30.20 12.83 8.82
C HIS A 212 30.47 13.55 10.16
N LYS A 213 31.52 14.38 10.23
CA LYS A 213 31.84 15.13 11.44
C LYS A 213 30.66 16.00 11.90
N ALA A 214 29.97 16.65 10.96
CA ALA A 214 28.79 17.46 11.26
C ALA A 214 27.62 16.64 11.85
N ILE A 215 27.43 15.39 11.45
CA ILE A 215 26.44 14.47 12.07
C ILE A 215 26.85 14.20 13.53
N ILE A 216 28.11 13.82 13.77
CA ILE A 216 28.61 13.52 15.12
C ILE A 216 28.53 14.76 16.03
N ASP A 217 28.88 15.94 15.51
CA ASP A 217 28.84 17.19 16.26
C ASP A 217 27.41 17.56 16.67
N ARG A 218 26.45 17.54 15.74
CA ARG A 218 25.04 17.82 16.05
C ARG A 218 24.44 16.84 17.05
N TYR A 219 24.80 15.56 16.96
CA TYR A 219 24.43 14.59 17.98
C TYR A 219 25.02 14.94 19.36
N ASN A 220 26.31 15.28 19.43
CA ASN A 220 26.99 15.62 20.67
C ASN A 220 26.54 16.96 21.27
N GLU A 221 26.00 17.86 20.46
CA GLU A 221 25.40 19.13 20.90
C GLU A 221 24.06 18.91 21.61
N HIS A 222 23.31 17.86 21.26
CA HIS A 222 22.05 17.52 21.91
C HIS A 222 22.29 17.06 23.36
N LYS A 223 21.54 17.66 24.31
CA LYS A 223 21.68 17.40 25.75
C LYS A 223 20.38 16.83 26.36
N PRO A 224 20.50 15.94 27.37
CA PRO A 224 21.75 15.36 27.90
C PRO A 224 22.41 14.40 26.89
N LEU A 225 23.72 14.18 27.03
CA LEU A 225 24.41 13.16 26.25
C LEU A 225 23.85 11.78 26.65
N ALA A 226 23.38 10.99 25.69
CA ALA A 226 22.68 9.72 25.96
C ALA A 226 23.47 8.77 26.88
N GLN A 227 24.80 8.76 26.76
CA GLN A 227 25.71 7.94 27.56
C GLN A 227 26.56 8.73 28.55
N GLY A 228 26.30 10.02 28.72
CA GLY A 228 27.13 10.90 29.55
C GLY A 228 28.51 11.24 28.96
N TYR A 229 28.85 10.72 27.77
CA TYR A 229 30.08 11.03 27.05
C TYR A 229 29.79 11.43 25.59
N LYS A 230 30.76 12.11 24.96
CA LYS A 230 30.69 12.51 23.55
C LYS A 230 31.14 11.35 22.66
N VAL A 231 30.40 11.09 21.59
CA VAL A 231 30.81 10.17 20.52
C VAL A 231 31.97 10.79 19.75
N THR A 232 33.00 10.02 19.44
CA THR A 232 34.17 10.47 18.67
C THR A 232 33.98 10.23 17.17
N TYR A 233 34.83 10.85 16.34
CA TYR A 233 34.76 10.66 14.88
C TYR A 233 35.23 9.28 14.38
N THR A 234 35.72 8.42 15.27
CA THR A 234 36.18 7.06 14.96
C THR A 234 35.29 5.99 15.58
N ASP A 235 34.27 6.39 16.34
CA ASP A 235 33.31 5.46 16.93
C ASP A 235 32.36 4.95 15.84
N ALA A 236 31.85 3.73 16.02
CA ALA A 236 30.76 3.23 15.18
C ALA A 236 29.53 4.14 15.32
N TRP A 237 29.00 4.60 14.19
CA TRP A 237 28.07 5.75 14.18
C TRP A 237 26.69 5.46 13.56
N CYS A 238 26.29 4.19 13.43
CA CYS A 238 24.96 3.84 12.89
C CYS A 238 23.81 4.31 13.80
N ALA A 239 23.87 3.99 15.11
CA ALA A 239 22.89 4.46 16.09
C ALA A 239 22.99 5.97 16.33
N THR A 240 24.22 6.52 16.33
CA THR A 240 24.46 7.97 16.39
C THR A 240 23.78 8.70 15.23
N PHE A 241 23.94 8.21 14.00
CA PHE A 241 23.26 8.74 12.82
C PHE A 241 21.74 8.64 12.96
N ALA A 242 21.22 7.46 13.31
CA ALA A 242 19.79 7.25 13.43
C ALA A 242 19.16 8.18 14.50
N SER A 243 19.88 8.45 15.59
CA SER A 243 19.49 9.41 16.62
C SER A 243 19.62 10.86 16.17
N GLU A 244 20.64 11.19 15.39
CA GLU A 244 20.85 12.54 14.84
C GLU A 244 19.70 12.95 13.92
N ILE A 245 19.17 12.04 13.10
CA ILE A 245 17.98 12.32 12.29
C ILE A 245 16.77 12.70 13.16
N ALA A 246 16.60 12.04 14.32
CA ALA A 246 15.54 12.38 15.26
C ALA A 246 15.73 13.78 15.87
N ILE A 247 16.99 14.14 16.17
CA ILE A 247 17.36 15.46 16.68
C ILE A 247 17.11 16.53 15.62
N GLU A 248 17.58 16.33 14.38
CA GLU A 248 17.40 17.24 13.25
C GLU A 248 15.90 17.44 12.92
N ALA A 249 15.09 16.39 13.05
CA ALA A 249 13.65 16.46 12.85
C ALA A 249 12.90 17.11 14.03
N GLY A 250 13.52 17.26 15.20
CA GLY A 250 12.85 17.70 16.43
C GLY A 250 11.85 16.67 16.98
N TYR A 251 12.11 15.37 16.76
CA TYR A 251 11.21 14.26 17.06
C TYR A 251 11.67 13.42 18.27
N THR A 252 12.53 13.97 19.13
CA THR A 252 13.13 13.26 20.28
C THR A 252 12.14 12.91 21.40
N ASP A 253 10.93 13.45 21.36
CA ASP A 253 9.79 13.08 22.22
C ASP A 253 9.08 11.79 21.77
N ILE A 254 9.28 11.36 20.52
CA ILE A 254 8.69 10.12 19.96
C ILE A 254 9.74 9.12 19.46
N ILE A 255 11.02 9.50 19.49
CA ILE A 255 12.17 8.69 19.08
C ILE A 255 13.28 8.85 20.13
N PRO A 256 13.81 7.76 20.72
CA PRO A 256 14.89 7.83 21.68
C PRO A 256 16.23 8.18 21.01
N THR A 257 17.02 9.01 21.68
CA THR A 257 18.39 9.38 21.29
C THR A 257 19.40 8.49 22.02
N GLU A 258 20.25 7.80 21.27
CA GLU A 258 21.22 6.83 21.79
C GLU A 258 22.33 6.53 20.76
N CYS A 259 23.53 6.13 21.20
CA CYS A 259 24.64 5.77 20.32
C CYS A 259 24.98 4.27 20.32
N SER A 260 24.24 3.46 21.08
CA SER A 260 24.32 1.99 21.08
C SER A 260 23.01 1.34 20.63
N CYS A 261 23.06 0.46 19.62
CA CYS A 261 21.89 -0.26 19.09
C CYS A 261 21.08 -0.96 20.19
N ASN A 262 21.74 -1.81 21.00
CA ASN A 262 21.06 -2.55 22.07
C ASN A 262 20.47 -1.67 23.17
N ARG A 263 21.10 -0.53 23.47
CA ARG A 263 20.54 0.43 24.43
C ARG A 263 19.35 1.18 23.83
N GLN A 264 19.40 1.50 22.54
CA GLN A 264 18.30 2.15 21.85
C GLN A 264 17.08 1.22 21.76
N ILE A 265 17.28 -0.08 21.54
CA ILE A 265 16.22 -1.09 21.64
C ILE A 265 15.58 -1.08 23.03
N LYS A 266 16.36 -1.05 24.11
CA LYS A 266 15.82 -0.97 25.48
C LYS A 266 14.99 0.30 25.68
N LEU A 267 15.39 1.44 25.12
CA LEU A 267 14.61 2.67 25.17
C LEU A 267 13.29 2.53 24.39
N TRP A 268 13.32 1.92 23.20
CA TRP A 268 12.10 1.60 22.46
C TRP A 268 11.14 0.69 23.25
N GLN A 269 11.68 -0.30 23.95
CA GLN A 269 10.91 -1.19 24.83
C GLN A 269 10.29 -0.41 26.00
N GLN A 270 11.06 0.47 26.65
CA GLN A 270 10.56 1.34 27.73
C GLN A 270 9.47 2.30 27.26
N MET A 271 9.56 2.79 26.03
CA MET A 271 8.52 3.61 25.40
C MET A 271 7.28 2.80 24.99
N GLY A 272 7.33 1.46 25.07
CA GLY A 272 6.28 0.57 24.56
C GLY A 272 6.14 0.60 23.03
N ARG A 273 7.22 0.94 22.33
CA ARG A 273 7.27 1.15 20.87
C ARG A 273 8.27 0.23 20.16
N TRP A 274 8.65 -0.87 20.83
CA TRP A 274 9.45 -1.95 20.25
C TRP A 274 8.56 -3.02 19.64
N CYS A 275 8.91 -3.50 18.45
CA CYS A 275 8.26 -4.61 17.78
C CYS A 275 9.29 -5.70 17.47
N GLU A 276 9.25 -6.77 18.25
CA GLU A 276 10.07 -7.97 18.13
C GLU A 276 9.37 -8.96 17.22
N ASN A 277 9.42 -8.70 15.90
CA ASN A 277 8.79 -9.51 14.86
C ASN A 277 9.40 -9.13 13.51
N ASP A 278 10.25 -10.00 12.96
CA ASP A 278 10.90 -9.82 11.65
C ASP A 278 9.92 -9.89 10.47
N ALA A 279 8.79 -10.59 10.63
CA ALA A 279 7.69 -10.66 9.66
C ALA A 279 6.83 -9.38 9.60
N LYS A 280 7.04 -8.40 10.48
CA LYS A 280 6.39 -7.09 10.37
C LYS A 280 6.75 -6.45 9.03
N VAL A 281 5.75 -6.01 8.28
CA VAL A 281 5.96 -5.09 7.16
C VAL A 281 6.17 -3.68 7.74
N PRO A 282 7.37 -3.08 7.64
CA PRO A 282 7.64 -1.78 8.24
C PRO A 282 7.13 -0.62 7.37
N GLU A 283 6.99 0.55 7.99
CA GLU A 283 6.59 1.79 7.30
C GLU A 283 7.76 2.79 7.23
N PRO A 284 7.74 3.76 6.29
CA PRO A 284 8.76 4.81 6.20
C PRO A 284 8.95 5.54 7.53
N GLY A 285 10.18 5.58 8.04
CA GLY A 285 10.55 6.18 9.32
C GLY A 285 10.57 5.21 10.50
N ASP A 286 10.16 3.94 10.33
CA ASP A 286 10.45 2.91 11.34
C ASP A 286 11.96 2.68 11.44
N TYR A 287 12.43 2.44 12.64
CA TYR A 287 13.81 2.04 12.91
C TYR A 287 13.88 0.53 12.77
N ILE A 288 14.88 0.01 12.09
CA ILE A 288 15.09 -1.43 11.88
C ILE A 288 16.47 -1.80 12.39
N TYR A 289 16.52 -2.85 13.21
CA TYR A 289 17.75 -3.31 13.87
C TYR A 289 18.16 -4.67 13.33
N TYR A 290 19.47 -4.92 13.30
CA TYR A 290 20.05 -6.11 12.70
C TYR A 290 21.02 -6.82 13.63
N ASP A 291 21.02 -8.14 13.55
CA ASP A 291 22.04 -9.06 14.04
C ASP A 291 22.42 -9.98 12.87
N TRP A 292 23.54 -9.70 12.22
CA TRP A 292 23.99 -10.42 11.02
C TRP A 292 24.54 -11.81 11.35
N ASP A 293 24.91 -12.04 12.60
CA ASP A 293 25.45 -13.31 13.10
C ASP A 293 24.34 -14.30 13.49
N ASP A 294 23.07 -13.95 13.27
CA ASP A 294 21.95 -14.83 13.60
C ASP A 294 21.93 -16.10 12.74
N ASN A 295 22.08 -17.23 13.44
CA ASN A 295 22.03 -18.59 12.91
C ASN A 295 20.89 -19.41 13.56
N GLY A 296 19.96 -18.76 14.27
CA GLY A 296 18.83 -19.38 14.95
C GLY A 296 17.65 -19.74 14.04
N VAL A 297 16.56 -20.21 14.66
CA VAL A 297 15.28 -20.53 14.00
C VAL A 297 14.17 -19.73 14.67
N GLY A 298 13.40 -18.99 13.88
CA GLY A 298 12.36 -18.06 14.36
C GLY A 298 12.86 -16.62 14.45
N ASP A 299 12.10 -15.76 15.11
CA ASP A 299 12.44 -14.35 15.27
C ASP A 299 13.83 -14.18 15.90
N CYS A 300 14.64 -13.29 15.33
CA CYS A 300 15.96 -12.98 15.87
C CYS A 300 15.82 -12.36 17.28
N THR A 301 16.40 -13.02 18.29
CA THR A 301 16.44 -12.51 19.68
C THR A 301 17.82 -12.04 20.13
N GLY A 302 18.81 -12.08 19.23
CA GLY A 302 20.21 -11.81 19.52
C GLY A 302 20.53 -10.33 19.78
N SER A 303 21.82 -9.97 19.69
CA SER A 303 22.27 -8.62 20.01
C SER A 303 22.38 -7.79 18.74
N ALA A 304 21.59 -6.71 18.65
CA ALA A 304 21.67 -5.85 17.49
C ALA A 304 23.04 -5.15 17.41
N GLU A 305 23.69 -5.28 16.28
CA GLU A 305 24.98 -4.64 15.98
C GLU A 305 24.82 -3.44 15.03
N HIS A 306 23.68 -3.35 14.35
CA HIS A 306 23.44 -2.29 13.37
C HIS A 306 21.98 -1.82 13.35
N VAL A 307 21.77 -0.58 12.92
CA VAL A 307 20.44 0.05 12.83
C VAL A 307 20.35 0.91 11.57
N GLY A 308 19.18 0.94 10.96
CA GLY A 308 18.83 1.87 9.90
C GLY A 308 17.42 2.43 10.08
N ILE A 309 17.07 3.38 9.22
CA ILE A 309 15.73 3.98 9.16
C ILE A 309 15.09 3.57 7.83
N VAL A 310 13.89 3.01 7.90
CA VAL A 310 13.15 2.53 6.75
C VAL A 310 12.78 3.71 5.86
N GLU A 311 13.24 3.68 4.61
CA GLU A 311 12.86 4.66 3.59
C GLU A 311 11.53 4.26 2.95
N SER A 312 11.37 2.97 2.64
CA SER A 312 10.16 2.41 2.06
C SER A 312 10.07 0.89 2.24
N CYS A 313 8.86 0.34 2.15
CA CYS A 313 8.64 -1.10 2.05
C CYS A 313 7.61 -1.37 0.94
N ASN A 314 7.95 -2.23 -0.01
CA ASN A 314 7.09 -2.62 -1.12
C ASN A 314 6.81 -4.12 -1.06
N GLY A 315 5.71 -4.50 -0.41
CA GLY A 315 5.36 -5.90 -0.18
C GLY A 315 6.40 -6.56 0.72
N ASN A 316 7.27 -7.36 0.12
CA ASN A 316 8.30 -8.11 0.84
C ASN A 316 9.68 -7.42 0.86
N THR A 317 9.89 -6.35 0.10
CA THR A 317 11.21 -5.71 -0.01
C THR A 317 11.24 -4.38 0.74
N ILE A 318 12.14 -4.26 1.71
CA ILE A 318 12.40 -3.08 2.54
C ILE A 318 13.62 -2.34 1.98
N THR A 319 13.49 -1.04 1.76
CA THR A 319 14.64 -0.14 1.51
C THR A 319 14.92 0.65 2.78
N VAL A 320 16.15 0.58 3.26
CA VAL A 320 16.60 1.20 4.50
C VAL A 320 17.76 2.15 4.21
N ILE A 321 17.80 3.29 4.89
CA ILE A 321 18.97 4.17 4.90
C ILE A 321 19.71 3.95 6.22
N GLU A 322 21.01 3.65 6.09
CA GLU A 322 21.88 3.30 7.20
C GLU A 322 23.06 4.27 7.25
N GLY A 323 23.39 4.74 8.45
CA GLY A 323 24.68 5.37 8.73
C GLY A 323 25.73 4.30 8.96
N ASN A 324 26.99 4.61 8.69
CA ASN A 324 28.10 3.66 8.82
C ASN A 324 27.95 2.35 8.02
N LYS A 325 27.18 2.35 6.93
CA LYS A 325 27.12 1.23 5.99
C LYS A 325 28.35 1.28 5.08
N SER A 326 29.32 0.41 5.34
CA SER A 326 30.62 0.44 4.65
C SER A 326 31.29 1.82 4.75
N ASN A 327 31.30 2.38 5.96
CA ASN A 327 31.84 3.71 6.31
C ASN A 327 31.14 4.88 5.60
N ALA A 328 29.86 4.71 5.21
CA ALA A 328 29.07 5.75 4.55
C ALA A 328 27.59 5.71 4.95
N VAL A 329 26.88 6.82 4.73
CA VAL A 329 25.41 6.79 4.63
C VAL A 329 25.03 6.19 3.29
N GLY A 330 24.27 5.09 3.32
CA GLY A 330 23.90 4.36 2.12
C GLY A 330 22.56 3.65 2.25
N ARG A 331 22.01 3.24 1.10
CA ARG A 331 20.82 2.39 1.05
C ARG A 331 21.19 0.92 1.18
N ARG A 332 20.35 0.17 1.88
CA ARG A 332 20.31 -1.29 1.89
C ARG A 332 18.92 -1.75 1.48
N THR A 333 18.88 -2.87 0.76
CA THR A 333 17.65 -3.60 0.47
C THR A 333 17.62 -4.86 1.31
N LEU A 334 16.52 -5.10 1.99
CA LEU A 334 16.27 -6.27 2.82
C LEU A 334 14.92 -6.89 2.47
N GLU A 335 14.72 -8.14 2.84
CA GLU A 335 13.41 -8.78 2.74
C GLU A 335 12.71 -8.74 4.10
N VAL A 336 11.40 -8.51 4.10
CA VAL A 336 10.52 -8.75 5.25
C VAL A 336 10.69 -10.21 5.66
N ASN A 337 10.66 -10.47 6.97
CA ASN A 337 10.95 -11.78 7.54
C ASN A 337 12.38 -12.25 7.23
N GLY A 338 13.30 -11.30 7.00
CA GLY A 338 14.72 -11.58 6.86
C GLY A 338 15.29 -12.00 8.21
N ARG A 339 15.92 -13.18 8.27
CA ARG A 339 16.43 -13.80 9.51
C ARG A 339 17.23 -12.86 10.42
N TYR A 340 18.01 -11.96 9.83
CA TYR A 340 18.92 -11.04 10.54
C TYR A 340 18.19 -9.81 11.10
N ILE A 341 16.88 -9.68 10.91
CA ILE A 341 16.10 -8.56 11.42
C ILE A 341 15.79 -8.82 12.89
N ARG A 342 16.46 -8.07 13.76
CA ARG A 342 16.24 -8.15 15.21
C ARG A 342 14.88 -7.62 15.63
N GLY A 343 14.36 -6.64 14.90
CA GLY A 343 13.08 -6.00 15.18
C GLY A 343 13.07 -4.53 14.83
N TYR A 344 11.99 -3.86 15.25
CA TYR A 344 11.68 -2.50 14.83
C TYR A 344 11.38 -1.56 16.00
N GLY A 345 11.96 -0.36 15.96
CA GLY A 345 11.47 0.79 16.71
C GLY A 345 10.40 1.51 15.90
N VAL A 346 9.22 1.76 16.50
CA VAL A 346 8.05 2.29 15.78
C VAL A 346 7.66 3.66 16.35
N PRO A 347 8.18 4.78 15.80
CA PRO A 347 7.90 6.12 16.31
C PRO A 347 6.40 6.46 16.27
N ASP A 348 5.95 7.31 17.20
CA ASP A 348 4.56 7.77 17.25
C ASP A 348 4.30 9.00 16.39
N PHE A 349 4.48 8.86 15.07
CA PHE A 349 4.34 9.95 14.11
C PHE A 349 2.94 10.62 14.12
N ALA A 350 1.92 9.96 14.69
CA ALA A 350 0.62 10.57 14.93
C ALA A 350 0.70 11.83 15.80
N LYS A 351 1.61 11.88 16.78
CA LYS A 351 1.84 13.07 17.63
C LYS A 351 2.44 14.26 16.89
N LYS A 352 2.97 14.03 15.68
CA LYS A 352 3.60 15.06 14.84
C LYS A 352 2.71 15.49 13.68
N ALA A 353 1.58 14.82 13.48
CA ALA A 353 0.58 15.23 12.51
C ALA A 353 -0.24 16.41 13.08
N THR A 354 -0.46 17.42 12.26
CA THR A 354 -1.22 18.63 12.59
C THR A 354 -2.65 18.60 12.05
N SER A 355 -2.98 17.54 11.29
CA SER A 355 -4.36 17.19 10.94
C SER A 355 -4.76 15.88 11.59
N SER A 356 -5.87 15.90 12.34
CA SER A 356 -6.60 14.67 12.65
C SER A 356 -7.23 14.17 11.36
N GLU A 357 -6.97 12.92 11.00
CA GLU A 357 -7.74 12.22 9.97
C GLU A 357 -9.24 12.36 10.30
N PRO A 358 -10.14 12.64 9.34
CA PRO A 358 -11.56 12.74 9.63
C PRO A 358 -12.03 11.43 10.26
N ALA A 359 -12.61 11.50 11.46
CA ALA A 359 -13.34 10.38 12.03
C ALA A 359 -14.44 9.98 11.02
N LYS A 360 -14.37 8.74 10.52
CA LYS A 360 -15.39 8.16 9.64
C LYS A 360 -16.76 8.29 10.34
N PRO A 361 -17.84 8.72 9.64
CA PRO A 361 -19.14 8.96 10.27
C PRO A 361 -19.63 7.72 11.02
N ALA A 362 -19.98 7.89 12.30
CA ALA A 362 -20.66 6.88 13.09
C ALA A 362 -22.03 6.58 12.43
N THR A 363 -22.27 5.32 12.07
CA THR A 363 -23.57 4.85 11.58
C THR A 363 -24.40 4.38 12.80
N PRO A 364 -25.72 4.67 12.87
CA PRO A 364 -26.55 4.37 14.05
C PRO A 364 -26.65 2.87 14.34
N ALA A 365 -26.85 2.52 15.61
CA ALA A 365 -27.00 1.15 16.09
C ALA A 365 -28.38 0.53 15.77
N GLN A 366 -28.41 -0.83 15.71
CA GLN A 366 -29.52 -1.81 15.90
C GLN A 366 -30.05 -2.58 14.65
N PRO A 367 -30.55 -3.86 14.72
CA PRO A 367 -30.61 -4.92 15.76
C PRO A 367 -29.90 -6.27 15.39
N ALA A 368 -29.95 -7.26 16.30
CA ALA A 368 -29.30 -8.59 16.21
C ALA A 368 -30.17 -9.75 15.66
N SER A 369 -29.45 -10.73 15.07
CA SER A 369 -29.64 -12.21 15.04
C SER A 369 -30.70 -12.91 14.16
N GLY A 370 -30.23 -13.94 13.45
CA GLY A 370 -30.96 -15.16 13.06
C GLY A 370 -30.01 -16.38 13.05
N GLU A 371 -30.42 -17.51 13.63
CA GLU A 371 -29.69 -18.79 13.66
C GLU A 371 -29.98 -19.57 12.36
N GLU A 372 -28.95 -19.97 11.60
CA GLU A 372 -29.10 -20.69 10.33
C GLU A 372 -28.93 -22.21 10.56
N VAL A 373 -29.64 -23.08 9.84
CA VAL A 373 -29.53 -24.54 10.01
C VAL A 373 -29.20 -25.18 8.67
N TYR A 374 -28.09 -25.93 8.61
CA TYR A 374 -27.64 -26.67 7.45
C TYR A 374 -28.01 -28.15 7.56
N THR A 375 -28.49 -28.78 6.48
CA THR A 375 -28.78 -30.23 6.44
C THR A 375 -27.68 -30.95 5.66
N VAL A 376 -26.99 -31.89 6.31
CA VAL A 376 -25.84 -32.63 5.75
C VAL A 376 -26.25 -33.40 4.49
N GLN A 377 -25.51 -33.22 3.41
CA GLN A 377 -25.70 -33.91 2.12
C GLN A 377 -24.69 -35.05 1.94
N ARG A 378 -24.94 -35.94 0.98
CA ARG A 378 -24.03 -37.06 0.68
C ARG A 378 -22.67 -36.52 0.23
N GLY A 379 -21.62 -36.89 0.96
CA GLY A 379 -20.24 -36.45 0.69
C GLY A 379 -19.80 -35.24 1.51
N ASP A 380 -20.67 -34.64 2.31
CA ASP A 380 -20.29 -33.57 3.23
C ASP A 380 -19.42 -34.11 4.38
N THR A 381 -18.49 -33.26 4.82
CA THR A 381 -17.74 -33.42 6.06
C THR A 381 -18.02 -32.23 6.96
N LEU A 382 -17.88 -32.40 8.29
CA LEU A 382 -18.11 -31.28 9.21
C LEU A 382 -17.13 -30.12 8.97
N SER A 383 -15.90 -30.44 8.52
CA SER A 383 -14.91 -29.46 8.07
C SER A 383 -15.27 -28.76 6.77
N GLY A 384 -15.83 -29.47 5.79
CA GLY A 384 -16.33 -28.88 4.54
C GLY A 384 -17.50 -27.94 4.79
N ILE A 385 -18.44 -28.34 5.64
CA ILE A 385 -19.56 -27.50 6.08
C ILE A 385 -19.03 -26.27 6.83
N ALA A 386 -18.11 -26.46 7.78
CA ALA A 386 -17.52 -25.36 8.53
C ALA A 386 -16.84 -24.33 7.61
N ALA A 387 -16.04 -24.77 6.64
CA ALA A 387 -15.37 -23.90 5.68
C ALA A 387 -16.36 -23.10 4.83
N LYS A 388 -17.46 -23.74 4.37
CA LYS A 388 -18.53 -23.08 3.60
C LYS A 388 -19.17 -21.93 4.37
N TYR A 389 -19.27 -22.05 5.69
CA TYR A 389 -19.90 -21.06 6.58
C TYR A 389 -18.88 -20.19 7.33
N GLY A 390 -17.60 -20.24 6.97
CA GLY A 390 -16.55 -19.40 7.59
C GLY A 390 -16.36 -19.67 9.08
N THR A 391 -16.56 -20.91 9.52
CA THR A 391 -16.36 -21.37 10.91
C THR A 391 -15.45 -22.60 10.95
N THR A 392 -15.25 -23.22 12.11
CA THR A 392 -14.43 -24.42 12.28
C THR A 392 -15.28 -25.64 12.63
N TYR A 393 -14.79 -26.84 12.27
CA TYR A 393 -15.52 -28.06 12.60
C TYR A 393 -15.57 -28.29 14.12
N GLN A 394 -14.58 -27.84 14.88
CA GLN A 394 -14.56 -27.92 16.34
C GLN A 394 -15.68 -27.08 16.95
N LYS A 395 -15.91 -25.89 16.39
CA LYS A 395 -16.98 -24.99 16.83
C LYS A 395 -18.35 -25.51 16.42
N LEU A 396 -18.50 -26.03 15.20
CA LEU A 396 -19.74 -26.70 14.82
C LEU A 396 -19.99 -27.94 15.67
N ALA A 397 -18.95 -28.73 15.96
CA ALA A 397 -19.07 -29.93 16.78
C ALA A 397 -19.52 -29.59 18.21
N SER A 398 -18.86 -28.61 18.85
CA SER A 398 -19.24 -28.20 20.20
C SER A 398 -20.63 -27.57 20.25
N TYR A 399 -20.97 -26.71 19.28
CA TYR A 399 -22.28 -26.05 19.22
C TYR A 399 -23.45 -27.01 18.95
N ASN A 400 -23.17 -28.10 18.22
CA ASN A 400 -24.16 -29.13 17.90
C ASN A 400 -24.08 -30.37 18.77
N GLY A 401 -23.21 -30.39 19.79
CA GLY A 401 -23.02 -31.54 20.67
C GLY A 401 -22.50 -32.80 19.96
N ILE A 402 -21.73 -32.66 18.89
CA ILE A 402 -21.17 -33.76 18.11
C ILE A 402 -19.90 -34.26 18.79
N ALA A 403 -19.96 -35.47 19.36
CA ALA A 403 -18.83 -36.07 20.07
C ALA A 403 -17.68 -36.49 19.14
N ASN A 404 -17.98 -36.96 17.92
CA ASN A 404 -16.97 -37.32 16.92
C ASN A 404 -17.15 -36.48 15.64
N PRO A 405 -16.33 -35.43 15.44
CA PRO A 405 -16.41 -34.55 14.28
C PRO A 405 -16.23 -35.22 12.91
N ASN A 406 -15.66 -36.43 12.87
CA ASN A 406 -15.45 -37.20 11.64
C ASN A 406 -16.66 -38.05 11.25
N VAL A 407 -17.71 -38.10 12.09
CA VAL A 407 -18.89 -38.93 11.86
C VAL A 407 -20.13 -38.05 11.90
N ILE A 408 -20.52 -37.54 10.72
CA ILE A 408 -21.81 -36.87 10.50
C ILE A 408 -22.64 -37.70 9.50
N SER A 409 -23.97 -37.73 9.69
CA SER A 409 -24.88 -38.53 8.86
C SER A 409 -25.60 -37.67 7.83
N VAL A 410 -25.81 -38.19 6.62
CA VAL A 410 -26.66 -37.52 5.62
C VAL A 410 -28.05 -37.30 6.21
N GLY A 411 -28.58 -36.08 6.06
CA GLY A 411 -29.84 -35.64 6.66
C GLY A 411 -29.73 -35.09 8.09
N GLN A 412 -28.56 -35.20 8.73
CA GLN A 412 -28.32 -34.57 10.03
C GLN A 412 -28.42 -33.05 9.92
N LYS A 413 -29.14 -32.41 10.85
CA LYS A 413 -29.23 -30.94 10.92
C LYS A 413 -28.10 -30.41 11.79
N ILE A 414 -27.26 -29.57 11.18
CA ILE A 414 -26.18 -28.84 11.83
C ILE A 414 -26.66 -27.40 12.01
N LYS A 415 -26.93 -27.01 13.25
CA LYS A 415 -27.15 -25.62 13.63
C LYS A 415 -25.88 -24.85 13.38
N ILE A 416 -26.00 -23.80 12.59
CA ILE A 416 -24.94 -22.86 12.33
C ILE A 416 -25.16 -21.74 13.35
N PRO A 417 -24.26 -21.58 14.34
CA PRO A 417 -24.37 -20.46 15.28
C PRO A 417 -24.48 -19.17 14.47
N GLY A 418 -25.54 -18.40 14.73
CA GLY A 418 -26.02 -17.34 13.85
C GLY A 418 -24.89 -16.52 13.25
N SER A 419 -24.96 -16.27 11.94
CA SER A 419 -24.00 -15.53 11.11
C SER A 419 -23.93 -14.02 11.45
N GLY A 420 -24.05 -13.68 12.73
CA GLY A 420 -24.01 -12.33 13.24
C GLY A 420 -22.58 -11.88 13.54
N VAL A 421 -22.23 -10.71 13.04
CA VAL A 421 -21.06 -9.98 13.54
C VAL A 421 -21.41 -9.42 14.92
N ARG A 422 -20.70 -9.85 15.96
CA ARG A 422 -20.78 -9.21 17.29
C ARG A 422 -19.71 -8.14 17.42
N THR A 423 -19.89 -7.16 18.30
CA THR A 423 -18.87 -6.12 18.55
C THR A 423 -18.19 -6.30 19.90
N TYR A 424 -16.90 -5.96 19.96
CA TYR A 424 -16.07 -6.02 21.14
C TYR A 424 -15.25 -4.73 21.26
N THR A 425 -15.40 -4.01 22.37
CA THR A 425 -14.59 -2.83 22.66
C THR A 425 -13.30 -3.26 23.32
N VAL A 426 -12.18 -2.98 22.65
CA VAL A 426 -10.82 -3.29 23.07
C VAL A 426 -10.52 -2.61 24.40
N LYS A 427 -10.01 -3.37 25.35
CA LYS A 427 -9.59 -2.89 26.67
C LYS A 427 -8.08 -2.69 26.70
N ALA A 428 -7.60 -1.89 27.66
CA ALA A 428 -6.16 -1.74 27.86
C ALA A 428 -5.53 -3.11 28.16
N GLY A 429 -4.49 -3.47 27.40
CA GLY A 429 -3.80 -4.76 27.48
C GLY A 429 -4.36 -5.85 26.55
N ASP A 430 -5.42 -5.59 25.79
CA ASP A 430 -5.91 -6.55 24.80
C ASP A 430 -5.00 -6.64 23.57
N SER A 431 -4.94 -7.85 22.98
CA SER A 431 -4.39 -8.09 21.65
C SER A 431 -5.42 -8.82 20.79
N LEU A 432 -5.32 -8.76 19.47
CA LEU A 432 -6.22 -9.53 18.60
C LEU A 432 -6.18 -11.03 18.92
N TRP A 433 -5.01 -11.55 19.30
CA TRP A 433 -4.83 -12.94 19.74
C TRP A 433 -5.54 -13.22 21.07
N ALA A 434 -5.37 -12.37 22.09
CA ALA A 434 -6.01 -12.56 23.38
C ALA A 434 -7.54 -12.44 23.27
N ILE A 435 -8.02 -11.51 22.43
CA ILE A 435 -9.44 -11.38 22.10
C ILE A 435 -9.91 -12.62 21.35
N ALA A 436 -9.17 -13.11 20.35
CA ALA A 436 -9.55 -14.33 19.62
C ALA A 436 -9.57 -15.58 20.53
N ALA A 437 -8.57 -15.75 21.40
CA ALA A 437 -8.53 -16.86 22.35
C ALA A 437 -9.71 -16.81 23.31
N LYS A 438 -9.99 -15.63 23.88
CA LYS A 438 -11.04 -15.45 24.89
C LYS A 438 -12.45 -15.44 24.30
N GLN A 439 -12.62 -14.83 23.13
CA GLN A 439 -13.92 -14.62 22.51
C GLN A 439 -14.23 -15.73 21.50
N LEU A 440 -13.27 -16.19 20.71
CA LEU A 440 -13.45 -17.19 19.63
C LEU A 440 -13.01 -18.61 20.03
N GLY A 441 -12.44 -18.77 21.23
CA GLY A 441 -11.98 -20.05 21.76
C GLY A 441 -10.58 -20.48 21.27
N ASP A 442 -9.99 -19.72 20.34
CA ASP A 442 -8.67 -20.00 19.77
C ASP A 442 -7.99 -18.69 19.33
N GLY A 443 -6.79 -18.44 19.87
CA GLY A 443 -6.02 -17.24 19.59
C GLY A 443 -5.54 -17.12 18.15
N SER A 444 -5.36 -18.25 17.45
CA SER A 444 -4.92 -18.29 16.05
C SER A 444 -5.94 -17.63 15.10
N ARG A 445 -7.19 -17.53 15.53
CA ARG A 445 -8.30 -16.92 14.79
C ARG A 445 -8.30 -15.39 14.82
N TYR A 446 -7.26 -14.77 15.36
CA TYR A 446 -7.09 -13.32 15.38
C TYR A 446 -7.13 -12.70 13.96
N ASN A 447 -6.69 -13.45 12.94
CA ASN A 447 -6.74 -13.01 11.55
C ASN A 447 -8.16 -12.86 11.02
N GLU A 448 -9.14 -13.57 11.59
CA GLU A 448 -10.55 -13.40 11.25
C GLU A 448 -11.06 -12.06 11.79
N ILE A 449 -10.73 -11.72 13.03
CA ILE A 449 -11.03 -10.41 13.63
C ILE A 449 -10.35 -9.32 12.82
N LYS A 450 -9.08 -9.51 12.47
CA LYS A 450 -8.29 -8.59 11.65
C LYS A 450 -8.96 -8.32 10.30
N THR A 451 -9.28 -9.38 9.56
CA THR A 451 -9.85 -9.31 8.22
C THR A 451 -11.26 -8.72 8.25
N MET A 452 -12.10 -9.14 9.20
CA MET A 452 -13.48 -8.67 9.36
C MET A 452 -13.57 -7.18 9.73
N ASN A 453 -12.55 -6.66 10.40
CA ASN A 453 -12.43 -5.23 10.73
C ASN A 453 -11.64 -4.43 9.71
N GLY A 454 -11.16 -5.06 8.63
CA GLY A 454 -10.31 -4.41 7.63
C GLY A 454 -9.01 -3.88 8.23
N LEU A 455 -8.52 -4.49 9.31
CA LEU A 455 -7.26 -4.12 9.94
C LEU A 455 -6.11 -4.58 9.06
N THR A 456 -5.26 -3.64 8.67
CA THR A 456 -4.05 -3.93 7.89
C THR A 456 -2.91 -4.43 8.77
N SER A 457 -3.01 -4.26 10.09
CA SER A 457 -2.05 -4.72 11.10
C SER A 457 -2.74 -5.46 12.24
N ASN A 458 -1.96 -6.09 13.12
CA ASN A 458 -2.50 -6.75 14.31
C ASN A 458 -2.75 -5.77 15.46
N THR A 459 -2.41 -4.49 15.25
CA THR A 459 -2.49 -3.44 16.25
C THR A 459 -3.93 -3.02 16.44
N ILE A 460 -4.33 -2.97 17.70
CA ILE A 460 -5.63 -2.50 18.15
C ILE A 460 -5.42 -1.58 19.36
N TYR A 461 -6.34 -0.64 19.55
CA TYR A 461 -6.22 0.41 20.57
C TYR A 461 -7.34 0.27 21.59
N ALA A 462 -7.05 0.51 22.87
CA ALA A 462 -8.09 0.55 23.89
C ALA A 462 -9.18 1.57 23.51
N GLY A 463 -10.45 1.17 23.67
CA GLY A 463 -11.62 1.91 23.21
C GLY A 463 -12.01 1.63 21.74
N GLN A 464 -11.15 0.99 20.94
CA GLN A 464 -11.49 0.57 19.58
C GLN A 464 -12.60 -0.48 19.59
N THR A 465 -13.61 -0.33 18.74
CA THR A 465 -14.67 -1.34 18.61
C THR A 465 -14.37 -2.26 17.43
N LEU A 466 -14.25 -3.56 17.71
CA LEU A 466 -13.98 -4.61 16.74
C LEU A 466 -15.21 -5.47 16.48
N LYS A 467 -15.46 -5.77 15.22
CA LYS A 467 -16.35 -6.81 14.71
C LYS A 467 -15.71 -8.18 14.90
N LEU A 468 -16.32 -9.05 15.68
CA LEU A 468 -15.88 -10.43 15.83
C LEU A 468 -16.83 -11.35 15.06
N PRO A 469 -16.32 -12.41 14.41
CA PRO A 469 -17.17 -13.50 13.97
C PRO A 469 -17.90 -14.09 15.18
N ALA A 470 -19.19 -14.42 15.02
CA ALA A 470 -19.97 -15.13 16.05
C ALA A 470 -19.26 -16.40 16.48
#